data_AF-A0A970W2J7-F1
#
_entry.id   AF-A0A970W2J7-F1
#
_cell.length_a   1.000
_cell.length_b   1.000
_cell.length_c   1.000
_cell.angle_alpha   90.00
_cell.angle_beta   90.00
_cell.angle_gamma   90.00
#
_symmetry.space_group_name_H-M   'P 1'
#
loop_
_entity.id
_entity.type
_entity.pdbx_description
1 polymer ?
#
loop_
_entity_poly.entity_id
_entity_poly.type
_entity_poly.pdbx_seq_one_letter_code
_entity_poly.pdbx_strand_id
1 'polypeptide(L)'
;MAIVTAVKAGNWSDPTVWDSGALPTLGDEARPGGFAVVIDQDVDLGAGALTGTPGAGGYFQVNTGLTITCDHIRATNAILLRTYHAAGATVVVNADIIGSAVYGVDTARVYAGGGITVNGDLTGGTGGSGWGLNVQIAGDPITVNGNLYAASASSGMGLFSYAARAVVVNGDVYGSETHLNSNGGYFFLATSLTITGDIYARMAPALYLGPPVDKLARIIGNVQGYDDGDPITGVHAAGILTQPGVTVLVSGLLIPGAQGSPAVGGRVLLDPAYPMKQHSVWYMAPDTGALTSEVLRRKGPQISGGR
;
A
#
# COMPACT_ATOMS: atom_id res chain seq x y z
N MET A 1 -19.42 -2.58 -23.33
CA MET A 1 -18.99 -1.55 -22.37
C MET A 1 -19.81 -0.29 -22.59
N ALA A 2 -20.87 -0.13 -21.82
CA ALA A 2 -21.59 1.12 -21.71
C ALA A 2 -21.12 1.88 -20.45
N ILE A 3 -21.29 3.20 -20.45
CA ILE A 3 -21.19 4.00 -19.22
C ILE A 3 -22.60 4.05 -18.65
N VAL A 4 -22.78 3.58 -17.42
CA VAL A 4 -24.07 3.59 -16.70
C VAL A 4 -23.92 4.53 -15.51
N THR A 5 -24.69 5.62 -15.51
CA THR A 5 -24.53 6.70 -14.53
C THR A 5 -25.74 6.76 -13.61
N ALA A 6 -25.50 6.91 -12.31
CA ALA A 6 -26.59 7.13 -11.37
C ALA A 6 -27.25 8.50 -11.59
N VAL A 7 -28.57 8.53 -11.63
CA VAL A 7 -29.41 9.74 -11.82
C VAL A 7 -30.03 10.24 -10.51
N LYS A 8 -29.90 9.48 -9.42
CA LYS A 8 -30.31 9.85 -8.07
C LYS A 8 -29.51 9.06 -7.03
N ALA A 9 -29.57 9.49 -5.77
CA ALA A 9 -29.09 8.69 -4.66
C ALA A 9 -30.01 7.47 -4.42
N GLY A 10 -29.43 6.37 -3.95
CA GLY A 10 -30.18 5.15 -3.66
C GLY A 10 -29.28 3.93 -3.56
N ASN A 11 -29.90 2.76 -3.55
CA ASN A 11 -29.20 1.49 -3.51
C ASN A 11 -28.76 1.08 -4.91
N TRP A 12 -27.63 0.38 -5.00
CA TRP A 12 -27.15 -0.22 -6.24
C TRP A 12 -28.21 -1.11 -6.86
N SER A 13 -28.91 -1.90 -6.04
CA SER A 13 -29.96 -2.84 -6.46
C SER A 13 -31.22 -2.22 -7.07
N ASP A 14 -31.42 -0.90 -7.01
CA ASP A 14 -32.59 -0.20 -7.58
C ASP A 14 -32.32 0.22 -9.04
N PRO A 15 -32.98 -0.40 -10.05
CA PRO A 15 -32.78 -0.04 -11.46
C PRO A 15 -33.08 1.44 -11.78
N THR A 16 -33.93 2.09 -10.97
CA THR A 16 -34.29 3.50 -11.17
C THR A 16 -33.23 4.48 -10.69
N VAL A 17 -32.19 3.99 -9.99
CA VAL A 17 -30.98 4.77 -9.67
C VAL A 17 -30.17 5.04 -10.93
N TRP A 18 -30.28 4.23 -11.98
CA TRP A 18 -29.39 4.24 -13.15
C TRP A 18 -30.07 4.86 -14.38
N ASP A 19 -29.31 5.61 -15.19
CA ASP A 19 -29.79 6.27 -16.42
C ASP A 19 -30.31 5.32 -17.49
N SER A 20 -29.80 4.09 -17.53
CA SER A 20 -30.26 3.02 -18.42
C SER A 20 -31.60 2.42 -18.01
N GLY A 21 -32.07 2.66 -16.78
CA GLY A 21 -33.21 1.97 -16.18
C GLY A 21 -32.93 0.50 -15.80
N ALA A 22 -31.66 0.08 -15.83
CA ALA A 22 -31.18 -1.25 -15.48
C ALA A 22 -29.90 -1.17 -14.62
N LEU A 23 -29.60 -2.23 -13.88
CA LEU A 23 -28.35 -2.31 -13.11
C LEU A 23 -27.13 -2.34 -14.06
N PRO A 24 -25.99 -1.71 -13.71
CA PRO A 24 -24.74 -1.94 -14.41
C PRO A 24 -24.36 -3.43 -14.38
N THR A 25 -23.87 -3.95 -15.50
CA THR A 25 -23.59 -5.37 -15.70
C THR A 25 -22.15 -5.62 -16.17
N LEU A 26 -21.85 -6.87 -16.54
CA LEU A 26 -20.55 -7.29 -17.04
C LEU A 26 -20.06 -6.40 -18.19
N GLY A 27 -18.87 -5.84 -18.01
CA GLY A 27 -18.18 -4.98 -18.95
C GLY A 27 -18.63 -3.52 -18.93
N ASP A 28 -19.55 -3.11 -18.05
CA ASP A 28 -19.98 -1.71 -17.93
C ASP A 28 -19.07 -0.86 -17.03
N GLU A 29 -19.01 0.43 -17.30
CA GLU A 29 -18.42 1.43 -16.41
C GLU A 29 -19.53 2.10 -15.59
N ALA A 30 -19.60 1.81 -14.29
CA ALA A 30 -20.58 2.40 -13.40
C ALA A 30 -20.05 3.70 -12.78
N ARG A 31 -20.87 4.75 -12.81
CA ARG A 31 -20.53 6.08 -12.28
C ARG A 31 -21.58 6.58 -11.28
N PRO A 32 -21.20 7.24 -10.18
CA PRO A 32 -22.14 7.70 -9.16
C PRO A 32 -22.92 8.97 -9.56
N GLY A 33 -22.58 9.64 -10.67
CA GLY A 33 -23.33 10.78 -11.20
C GLY A 33 -23.41 12.03 -10.30
N GLY A 34 -22.57 12.14 -9.27
CA GLY A 34 -22.72 13.17 -8.23
C GLY A 34 -23.46 12.71 -6.97
N PHE A 35 -24.04 11.51 -6.98
CA PHE A 35 -24.87 10.98 -5.90
C PHE A 35 -24.13 9.99 -4.99
N ALA A 36 -24.72 9.74 -3.82
CA ALA A 36 -24.32 8.63 -2.98
C ALA A 36 -25.10 7.37 -3.39
N VAL A 37 -24.39 6.35 -3.89
CA VAL A 37 -24.96 5.05 -4.25
C VAL A 37 -24.49 4.03 -3.22
N VAL A 38 -25.44 3.38 -2.54
CA VAL A 38 -25.13 2.34 -1.55
C VAL A 38 -25.03 0.99 -2.26
N ILE A 39 -23.86 0.36 -2.24
CA ILE A 39 -23.72 -1.02 -2.70
C ILE A 39 -24.26 -1.93 -1.60
N ASP A 40 -25.44 -2.48 -1.85
CA ASP A 40 -26.23 -3.30 -0.91
C ASP A 40 -26.26 -4.79 -1.27
N GLN A 41 -25.56 -5.18 -2.34
CA GLN A 41 -25.38 -6.55 -2.80
C GLN A 41 -24.00 -6.71 -3.45
N ASP A 42 -23.58 -7.95 -3.69
CA ASP A 42 -22.37 -8.22 -4.46
C ASP A 42 -22.47 -7.57 -5.86
N VAL A 43 -21.35 -7.03 -6.33
CA VAL A 43 -21.24 -6.36 -7.63
C VAL A 43 -20.27 -7.16 -8.50
N ASP A 44 -20.71 -7.47 -9.72
CA ASP A 44 -19.86 -8.06 -10.75
C ASP A 44 -19.99 -7.30 -12.06
N LEU A 45 -18.96 -6.52 -12.36
CA LEU A 45 -18.77 -5.84 -13.64
C LEU A 45 -17.76 -6.57 -14.53
N GLY A 46 -17.15 -7.68 -14.09
CA GLY A 46 -16.10 -8.37 -14.85
C GLY A 46 -14.97 -7.42 -15.27
N ALA A 47 -14.76 -7.27 -16.59
CA ALA A 47 -13.78 -6.33 -17.14
C ALA A 47 -14.25 -4.85 -17.18
N GLY A 48 -15.40 -4.54 -16.57
CA GLY A 48 -15.93 -3.19 -16.39
C GLY A 48 -15.25 -2.45 -15.23
N ALA A 49 -15.76 -1.29 -14.82
CA ALA A 49 -15.07 -0.44 -13.85
C ALA A 49 -16.03 0.36 -12.95
N LEU A 50 -15.53 0.74 -11.77
CA LEU A 50 -16.12 1.81 -10.97
C LEU A 50 -15.31 3.09 -11.16
N THR A 51 -15.94 4.12 -11.72
CA THR A 51 -15.23 5.36 -12.07
C THR A 51 -15.96 6.58 -11.54
N GLY A 52 -15.19 7.56 -11.04
CA GLY A 52 -15.72 8.85 -10.63
C GLY A 52 -16.32 9.60 -11.82
N THR A 53 -17.38 10.39 -11.59
CA THR A 53 -17.99 11.18 -12.66
C THR A 53 -17.13 12.41 -12.93
N PRO A 54 -16.67 12.67 -14.18
CA PRO A 54 -15.92 13.88 -14.49
C PRO A 54 -16.72 15.15 -14.15
N GLY A 55 -16.08 16.16 -13.56
CA GLY A 55 -16.73 17.40 -13.13
C GLY A 55 -17.79 17.28 -12.01
N ALA A 56 -18.13 16.08 -11.54
CA ALA A 56 -19.09 15.85 -10.45
C ALA A 56 -18.47 15.05 -9.29
N GLY A 57 -19.11 15.12 -8.12
CA GLY A 57 -18.74 14.33 -6.94
C GLY A 57 -19.43 12.97 -6.93
N GLY A 58 -19.93 12.58 -5.76
CA GLY A 58 -20.61 11.30 -5.54
C GLY A 58 -19.65 10.18 -5.15
N TYR A 59 -20.21 9.07 -4.67
CA TYR A 59 -19.45 7.93 -4.19
C TYR A 59 -20.31 6.67 -4.13
N PHE A 60 -19.63 5.52 -4.18
CA PHE A 60 -20.14 4.22 -3.83
C PHE A 60 -19.84 3.94 -2.36
N GLN A 61 -20.88 3.60 -1.58
CA GLN A 61 -20.75 3.30 -0.15
C GLN A 61 -21.09 1.84 0.13
N VAL A 62 -20.23 1.18 0.89
CA VAL A 62 -20.40 -0.19 1.35
C VAL A 62 -20.54 -0.18 2.87
N ASN A 63 -21.64 -0.71 3.39
CA ASN A 63 -21.95 -0.69 4.84
C ASN A 63 -21.89 -2.08 5.51
N THR A 64 -21.65 -3.13 4.74
CA THR A 64 -21.58 -4.53 5.19
C THR A 64 -20.46 -5.26 4.45
N GLY A 65 -20.17 -6.50 4.82
CA GLY A 65 -19.28 -7.36 4.04
C GLY A 65 -19.96 -7.80 2.75
N LEU A 66 -19.29 -7.60 1.62
CA LEU A 66 -19.72 -7.97 0.27
C LEU A 66 -18.50 -8.01 -0.66
N THR A 67 -18.73 -8.48 -1.88
CA THR A 67 -17.71 -8.56 -2.94
C THR A 67 -18.00 -7.56 -4.06
N ILE A 68 -16.97 -6.83 -4.49
CA ILE A 68 -16.97 -5.98 -5.67
C ILE A 68 -15.96 -6.57 -6.67
N THR A 69 -16.41 -6.91 -7.87
CA THR A 69 -15.56 -7.41 -8.95
C THR A 69 -15.64 -6.46 -10.13
N CYS A 70 -14.49 -5.90 -10.52
CA CYS A 70 -14.34 -5.03 -11.68
C CYS A 70 -12.85 -4.96 -12.06
N ASP A 71 -12.50 -4.49 -13.25
CA ASP A 71 -11.11 -4.32 -13.68
C ASP A 71 -10.39 -3.30 -12.78
N HIS A 72 -10.98 -2.12 -12.63
CA HIS A 72 -10.39 -1.06 -11.82
C HIS A 72 -11.43 -0.16 -11.13
N ILE A 73 -10.98 0.47 -10.05
CA ILE A 73 -11.67 1.54 -9.33
C ILE A 73 -10.82 2.80 -9.43
N ARG A 74 -11.41 3.91 -9.89
CA ARG A 74 -10.68 5.17 -10.10
C ARG A 74 -11.50 6.40 -9.75
N ALA A 75 -11.06 7.17 -8.75
CA ALA A 75 -11.69 8.43 -8.40
C ALA A 75 -11.36 9.57 -9.36
N THR A 76 -12.25 10.56 -9.37
CA THR A 76 -12.06 11.86 -10.03
C THR A 76 -12.04 12.97 -8.96
N ASN A 77 -13.14 13.68 -8.74
CA ASN A 77 -13.21 14.88 -7.91
C ASN A 77 -13.50 14.60 -6.42
N ALA A 78 -13.86 13.38 -6.06
CA ALA A 78 -14.21 12.98 -4.71
C ALA A 78 -13.82 11.52 -4.46
N ILE A 79 -13.75 11.15 -3.19
CA ILE A 79 -13.51 9.76 -2.77
C ILE A 79 -14.60 8.88 -3.38
N LEU A 80 -14.19 7.90 -4.18
CA LEU A 80 -15.13 7.09 -4.95
C LEU A 80 -15.70 5.94 -4.15
N LEU A 81 -14.85 5.11 -3.53
CA LEU A 81 -15.30 3.97 -2.72
C LEU A 81 -15.15 4.29 -1.24
N ARG A 82 -16.24 4.16 -0.48
CA ARG A 82 -16.24 4.33 0.97
C ARG A 82 -16.72 3.06 1.63
N THR A 83 -15.96 2.55 2.57
CA THR A 83 -16.40 1.42 3.40
C THR A 83 -16.65 1.90 4.83
N TYR A 84 -17.88 1.69 5.29
CA TYR A 84 -18.38 2.08 6.60
C TYR A 84 -19.12 0.90 7.24
N HIS A 85 -18.37 -0.14 7.59
CA HIS A 85 -18.91 -1.39 8.12
C HIS A 85 -18.32 -1.74 9.49
N ALA A 86 -19.11 -2.47 10.28
CA ALA A 86 -18.71 -2.91 11.62
C ALA A 86 -17.58 -3.96 11.54
N ALA A 87 -16.84 -4.11 12.65
CA ALA A 87 -15.90 -5.21 12.81
C ALA A 87 -16.63 -6.57 12.68
N GLY A 88 -15.94 -7.59 12.17
CA GLY A 88 -16.47 -8.91 11.82
C GLY A 88 -16.95 -9.02 10.37
N ALA A 89 -17.10 -7.89 9.66
CA ALA A 89 -17.42 -7.86 8.23
C ALA A 89 -16.19 -7.47 7.42
N THR A 90 -16.01 -8.11 6.26
CA THR A 90 -14.92 -7.80 5.33
C THR A 90 -15.49 -7.47 3.96
N VAL A 91 -15.06 -6.35 3.39
CA VAL A 91 -15.31 -6.01 1.99
C VAL A 91 -14.21 -6.63 1.14
N VAL A 92 -14.57 -7.38 0.10
CA VAL A 92 -13.63 -7.95 -0.86
C VAL A 92 -13.71 -7.16 -2.16
N VAL A 93 -12.57 -6.66 -2.63
CA VAL A 93 -12.44 -5.91 -3.87
C VAL A 93 -11.54 -6.67 -4.82
N ASN A 94 -12.12 -7.27 -5.86
CA ASN A 94 -11.40 -7.89 -6.97
C ASN A 94 -11.20 -6.85 -8.07
N ALA A 95 -10.31 -5.89 -7.84
CA ALA A 95 -10.00 -4.81 -8.76
C ALA A 95 -8.67 -4.13 -8.39
N ASP A 96 -8.05 -3.48 -9.37
CA ASP A 96 -7.01 -2.49 -9.10
C ASP A 96 -7.64 -1.21 -8.54
N ILE A 97 -7.00 -0.58 -7.55
CA ILE A 97 -7.43 0.71 -7.01
C ILE A 97 -6.39 1.76 -7.36
N ILE A 98 -6.78 2.69 -8.24
CA ILE A 98 -5.88 3.68 -8.83
C ILE A 98 -6.19 5.04 -8.24
N GLY A 99 -5.24 5.66 -7.54
CA GLY A 99 -5.37 6.97 -6.92
C GLY A 99 -5.73 8.08 -7.91
N SER A 100 -6.37 9.14 -7.40
CA SER A 100 -6.90 10.22 -8.25
C SER A 100 -5.81 11.09 -8.88
N ALA A 101 -6.15 11.70 -10.02
CA ALA A 101 -5.40 12.81 -10.61
C ALA A 101 -5.68 14.16 -9.91
N VAL A 102 -6.65 14.21 -9.00
CA VAL A 102 -7.05 15.41 -8.26
C VAL A 102 -6.34 15.46 -6.92
N TYR A 103 -5.82 16.63 -6.57
CA TYR A 103 -5.10 16.84 -5.32
C TYR A 103 -5.96 16.49 -4.10
N GLY A 104 -5.41 15.65 -3.20
CA GLY A 104 -6.06 15.28 -1.93
C GLY A 104 -7.27 14.37 -2.07
N VAL A 105 -7.49 13.75 -3.23
CA VAL A 105 -8.60 12.82 -3.46
C VAL A 105 -8.09 11.38 -3.43
N ASP A 106 -8.53 10.64 -2.42
CA ASP A 106 -8.31 9.20 -2.35
C ASP A 106 -9.29 8.46 -3.25
N THR A 107 -8.92 7.31 -3.78
CA THR A 107 -9.85 6.50 -4.56
C THR A 107 -10.77 5.68 -3.69
N ALA A 108 -10.20 4.98 -2.71
CA ALA A 108 -10.94 4.21 -1.73
C ALA A 108 -10.59 4.66 -0.30
N ARG A 109 -11.57 4.64 0.60
CA ARG A 109 -11.37 4.96 2.00
C ARG A 109 -12.14 4.05 2.95
N VAL A 110 -11.44 3.53 3.97
CA VAL A 110 -11.98 2.74 5.07
C VAL A 110 -12.13 3.65 6.30
N TYR A 111 -13.37 3.81 6.77
CA TYR A 111 -13.71 4.71 7.88
C TYR A 111 -14.00 4.00 9.21
N ALA A 112 -14.39 2.72 9.18
CA ALA A 112 -14.96 2.02 10.33
C ALA A 112 -14.27 0.67 10.61
N GLY A 113 -14.70 0.01 11.69
CA GLY A 113 -13.99 -1.12 12.31
C GLY A 113 -13.80 -2.38 11.46
N GLY A 114 -14.53 -2.57 10.35
CA GLY A 114 -14.37 -3.75 9.50
C GLY A 114 -13.15 -3.72 8.58
N GLY A 115 -12.80 -4.89 8.04
CA GLY A 115 -11.61 -5.08 7.19
C GLY A 115 -11.91 -4.88 5.71
N ILE A 116 -10.85 -4.76 4.91
CA ILE A 116 -10.94 -4.81 3.44
C ILE A 116 -9.87 -5.77 2.91
N THR A 117 -10.24 -6.59 1.95
CA THR A 117 -9.31 -7.39 1.14
C THR A 117 -9.34 -6.87 -0.28
N VAL A 118 -8.17 -6.51 -0.83
CA VAL A 118 -8.01 -6.07 -2.22
C VAL A 118 -7.21 -7.11 -2.98
N ASN A 119 -7.77 -7.65 -4.05
CA ASN A 119 -7.19 -8.68 -4.91
C ASN A 119 -6.54 -8.13 -6.19
N GLY A 120 -6.38 -6.81 -6.28
CA GLY A 120 -5.60 -6.12 -7.31
C GLY A 120 -4.53 -5.22 -6.70
N ASP A 121 -3.89 -4.44 -7.57
CA ASP A 121 -2.82 -3.51 -7.24
C ASP A 121 -3.38 -2.21 -6.64
N LEU A 122 -2.61 -1.59 -5.75
CA LEU A 122 -2.90 -0.26 -5.20
C LEU A 122 -1.90 0.75 -5.72
N THR A 123 -2.37 1.73 -6.50
CA THR A 123 -1.50 2.75 -7.11
C THR A 123 -1.80 4.12 -6.54
N GLY A 124 -0.76 4.86 -6.12
CA GLY A 124 -0.91 6.26 -5.71
C GLY A 124 -1.34 7.17 -6.86
N GLY A 125 -1.99 8.27 -6.52
CA GLY A 125 -2.55 9.20 -7.50
C GLY A 125 -1.51 10.02 -8.27
N THR A 126 -1.95 10.59 -9.39
CA THR A 126 -1.18 11.59 -10.15
C THR A 126 -1.47 13.02 -9.69
N GLY A 127 -2.51 13.21 -8.86
CA GLY A 127 -2.74 14.43 -8.09
C GLY A 127 -2.00 14.32 -6.76
N GLY A 128 -1.29 15.38 -6.35
CA GLY A 128 -0.57 15.37 -5.08
C GLY A 128 -1.47 14.97 -3.91
N SER A 129 -0.97 14.18 -2.97
CA SER A 129 -1.76 13.63 -1.85
C SER A 129 -2.98 12.79 -2.28
N GLY A 130 -3.02 12.27 -3.51
CA GLY A 130 -4.01 11.30 -3.96
C GLY A 130 -3.59 9.89 -3.59
N TRP A 131 -4.38 9.20 -2.77
CA TRP A 131 -4.07 7.84 -2.32
C TRP A 131 -4.89 6.80 -3.07
N GLY A 132 -4.32 5.63 -3.34
CA GLY A 132 -5.10 4.49 -3.87
C GLY A 132 -6.12 4.05 -2.83
N LEU A 133 -5.62 3.58 -1.69
CA LEU A 133 -6.41 3.21 -0.52
C LEU A 133 -5.98 3.99 0.72
N ASN A 134 -6.95 4.64 1.37
CA ASN A 134 -6.80 5.31 2.65
C ASN A 134 -7.52 4.55 3.78
N VAL A 135 -6.77 4.02 4.73
CA VAL A 135 -7.32 3.37 5.92
C VAL A 135 -7.16 4.31 7.12
N GLN A 136 -8.25 4.95 7.54
CA GLN A 136 -8.22 5.82 8.72
C GLN A 136 -8.21 5.00 10.01
N ILE A 137 -9.20 4.12 10.17
CA ILE A 137 -9.34 3.22 11.31
C ILE A 137 -9.86 1.90 10.78
N ALA A 138 -9.21 0.80 11.15
CA ALA A 138 -9.72 -0.55 10.88
C ALA A 138 -9.48 -1.44 12.10
N GLY A 139 -10.57 -1.97 12.66
CA GLY A 139 -10.53 -2.92 13.76
C GLY A 139 -10.10 -4.31 13.30
N ASP A 140 -10.43 -4.67 12.06
CA ASP A 140 -10.02 -5.90 11.40
C ASP A 140 -8.83 -5.72 10.46
N PRO A 141 -8.19 -6.83 10.03
CA PRO A 141 -7.02 -6.76 9.16
C PRO A 141 -7.35 -6.15 7.79
N ILE A 142 -6.37 -5.44 7.25
CA ILE A 142 -6.33 -5.01 5.85
C ILE A 142 -5.46 -6.01 5.09
N THR A 143 -5.99 -6.60 4.02
CA THR A 143 -5.23 -7.53 3.16
C THR A 143 -5.14 -6.96 1.75
N VAL A 144 -3.94 -6.93 1.19
CA VAL A 144 -3.69 -6.57 -0.20
C VAL A 144 -2.93 -7.72 -0.85
N ASN A 145 -3.52 -8.33 -1.87
CA ASN A 145 -2.91 -9.44 -2.60
C ASN A 145 -2.14 -8.99 -3.85
N GLY A 146 -2.38 -7.77 -4.33
CA GLY A 146 -1.56 -7.14 -5.36
C GLY A 146 -0.38 -6.34 -4.79
N ASN A 147 0.26 -5.60 -5.68
CA ASN A 147 1.40 -4.74 -5.43
C ASN A 147 0.97 -3.36 -4.92
N LEU A 148 1.90 -2.68 -4.26
CA LEU A 148 1.75 -1.29 -3.84
C LEU A 148 2.67 -0.39 -4.66
N TYR A 149 2.11 0.56 -5.40
CA TYR A 149 2.87 1.56 -6.14
C TYR A 149 2.71 2.94 -5.52
N ALA A 150 3.83 3.62 -5.29
CA ALA A 150 3.83 5.02 -4.93
C ALA A 150 3.16 5.89 -6.00
N ALA A 151 2.74 7.08 -5.61
CA ALA A 151 2.30 8.08 -6.55
C ALA A 151 3.43 8.60 -7.44
N SER A 152 3.05 9.01 -8.66
CA SER A 152 3.89 9.80 -9.55
C SER A 152 3.85 11.31 -9.23
N ALA A 153 3.05 11.71 -8.24
CA ALA A 153 2.98 13.06 -7.68
C ALA A 153 3.37 13.07 -6.20
N SER A 154 3.68 14.24 -5.64
CA SER A 154 4.13 14.40 -4.25
C SER A 154 3.09 13.95 -3.22
N SER A 155 3.53 13.30 -2.13
CA SER A 155 2.71 12.89 -0.98
C SER A 155 1.61 11.85 -1.28
N GLY A 156 1.56 11.29 -2.49
CA GLY A 156 0.59 10.25 -2.83
C GLY A 156 1.12 8.85 -2.52
N MET A 157 0.21 7.95 -2.14
CA MET A 157 0.52 6.62 -1.60
C MET A 157 -0.33 5.56 -2.29
N GLY A 158 0.22 4.39 -2.56
CA GLY A 158 -0.59 3.22 -2.95
C GLY A 158 -1.53 2.85 -1.80
N LEU A 159 -0.96 2.64 -0.61
CA LEU A 159 -1.67 2.40 0.64
C LEU A 159 -1.21 3.37 1.73
N PHE A 160 -2.14 4.18 2.24
CA PHE A 160 -1.98 4.92 3.49
C PHE A 160 -2.80 4.25 4.59
N SER A 161 -2.17 3.85 5.68
CA SER A 161 -2.84 3.26 6.84
C SER A 161 -2.47 4.03 8.11
N TYR A 162 -3.44 4.79 8.61
CA TYR A 162 -3.30 5.55 9.85
C TYR A 162 -3.40 4.64 11.07
N ALA A 163 -4.50 3.93 11.29
CA ALA A 163 -4.71 3.11 12.50
C ALA A 163 -5.41 1.77 12.22
N ALA A 164 -4.83 0.95 11.34
CA ALA A 164 -5.28 -0.44 11.16
C ALA A 164 -4.74 -1.37 12.25
N ARG A 165 -5.52 -2.32 12.75
CA ARG A 165 -5.02 -3.34 13.68
C ARG A 165 -3.88 -4.15 13.04
N ALA A 166 -4.07 -4.64 11.83
CA ALA A 166 -3.06 -5.40 11.11
C ALA A 166 -3.11 -5.06 9.61
N VAL A 167 -1.96 -5.08 8.96
CA VAL A 167 -1.85 -4.99 7.51
C VAL A 167 -1.04 -6.18 6.98
N VAL A 168 -1.59 -6.85 5.97
CA VAL A 168 -0.94 -7.91 5.21
C VAL A 168 -0.86 -7.49 3.75
N VAL A 169 0.34 -7.52 3.18
CA VAL A 169 0.60 -7.28 1.76
C VAL A 169 1.25 -8.53 1.20
N ASN A 170 0.68 -9.14 0.16
CA ASN A 170 1.19 -10.35 -0.49
C ASN A 170 1.79 -10.09 -1.88
N GLY A 171 1.98 -8.81 -2.23
CA GLY A 171 2.71 -8.37 -3.41
C GLY A 171 3.91 -7.51 -3.05
N ASP A 172 4.55 -6.99 -4.10
CA ASP A 172 5.73 -6.14 -3.99
C ASP A 172 5.36 -4.70 -3.61
N VAL A 173 6.33 -3.95 -3.09
CA VAL A 173 6.16 -2.54 -2.70
C VAL A 173 7.17 -1.67 -3.42
N TYR A 174 6.68 -0.68 -4.18
CA TYR A 174 7.48 0.20 -5.02
C TYR A 174 7.44 1.65 -4.51
N GLY A 175 8.62 2.24 -4.31
CA GLY A 175 8.80 3.67 -4.04
C GLY A 175 8.66 4.51 -5.31
N SER A 176 8.45 5.82 -5.14
CA SER A 176 8.29 6.73 -6.28
C SER A 176 9.61 6.94 -7.02
N GLU A 177 9.52 7.02 -8.36
CA GLU A 177 10.64 7.34 -9.25
C GLU A 177 10.90 8.84 -9.38
N THR A 178 9.99 9.70 -8.89
CA THR A 178 10.00 11.14 -9.21
C THR A 178 9.86 12.04 -8.00
N HIS A 179 9.48 11.52 -6.82
CA HIS A 179 9.24 12.32 -5.63
C HIS A 179 9.75 11.64 -4.36
N LEU A 180 10.37 12.42 -3.46
CA LEU A 180 10.98 11.93 -2.21
C LEU A 180 9.97 11.54 -1.12
N ASN A 181 8.72 12.00 -1.23
CA ASN A 181 7.70 11.87 -0.19
C ASN A 181 6.48 11.04 -0.62
N SER A 182 6.66 10.15 -1.58
CA SER A 182 5.60 9.28 -2.11
C SER A 182 6.00 7.81 -1.98
N ASN A 183 5.26 7.04 -1.21
CA ASN A 183 5.58 5.67 -0.82
C ASN A 183 4.56 4.69 -1.43
N GLY A 184 4.99 3.45 -1.69
CA GLY A 184 4.05 2.37 -1.99
C GLY A 184 3.14 2.12 -0.77
N GLY A 185 3.74 2.03 0.42
CA GLY A 185 3.02 1.88 1.69
C GLY A 185 3.45 2.88 2.76
N TYR A 186 2.48 3.48 3.45
CA TYR A 186 2.68 4.39 4.58
C TYR A 186 1.87 3.93 5.80
N PHE A 187 2.54 3.53 6.88
CA PHE A 187 1.92 2.90 8.06
C PHE A 187 2.22 3.67 9.36
N PHE A 188 1.26 4.48 9.81
CA PHE A 188 1.50 5.42 10.91
C PHE A 188 1.32 4.79 12.31
N LEU A 189 0.16 4.23 12.63
CA LEU A 189 -0.18 3.60 13.93
C LEU A 189 -0.59 2.13 13.81
N ALA A 190 -0.33 1.49 12.67
CA ALA A 190 -0.71 0.08 12.48
C ALA A 190 0.01 -0.83 13.49
N THR A 191 -0.68 -1.78 14.14
CA THR A 191 -0.03 -2.55 15.24
C THR A 191 0.86 -3.70 14.75
N SER A 192 0.56 -4.24 13.57
CA SER A 192 1.41 -5.24 12.91
C SER A 192 1.38 -5.06 11.39
N LEU A 193 2.52 -5.37 10.75
CA LEU A 193 2.68 -5.35 9.30
C LEU A 193 3.38 -6.64 8.85
N THR A 194 2.80 -7.34 7.89
CA THR A 194 3.47 -8.43 7.17
C THR A 194 3.48 -8.11 5.68
N ILE A 195 4.65 -8.18 5.06
CA ILE A 195 4.83 -8.08 3.61
C ILE A 195 5.42 -9.41 3.14
N THR A 196 4.76 -10.07 2.19
CA THR A 196 5.26 -11.24 1.47
C THR A 196 5.45 -10.81 0.03
N GLY A 197 6.66 -10.35 -0.30
CA GLY A 197 6.97 -9.66 -1.54
C GLY A 197 8.25 -8.85 -1.40
N ASP A 198 8.79 -8.42 -2.52
CA ASP A 198 10.01 -7.63 -2.59
C ASP A 198 9.70 -6.13 -2.42
N ILE A 199 10.67 -5.40 -1.88
CA ILE A 199 10.60 -3.96 -1.66
C ILE A 199 11.62 -3.28 -2.58
N TYR A 200 11.14 -2.36 -3.41
CA TYR A 200 11.94 -1.62 -4.38
C TYR A 200 11.84 -0.12 -4.12
N ALA A 201 12.82 0.44 -3.42
CA ALA A 201 12.93 1.88 -3.33
C ALA A 201 13.62 2.48 -4.55
N ARG A 202 13.24 3.72 -4.85
CA ARG A 202 13.78 4.52 -5.96
C ARG A 202 14.18 5.88 -5.39
N MET A 203 13.64 6.99 -5.91
CA MET A 203 13.86 8.31 -5.30
C MET A 203 13.23 8.40 -3.90
N ALA A 204 12.03 7.84 -3.69
CA ALA A 204 11.42 7.72 -2.37
C ALA A 204 11.61 6.34 -1.74
N PRO A 205 11.51 6.26 -0.39
CA PRO A 205 11.34 4.98 0.26
C PRO A 205 10.06 4.30 -0.25
N ALA A 206 10.13 2.99 -0.47
CA ALA A 206 8.95 2.20 -0.82
C ALA A 206 7.99 2.09 0.37
N LEU A 207 8.55 2.04 1.58
CA LEU A 207 7.82 1.82 2.82
C LEU A 207 8.15 2.88 3.88
N TYR A 208 7.11 3.46 4.49
CA TYR A 208 7.23 4.31 5.67
C TYR A 208 6.56 3.68 6.90
N LEU A 209 7.27 3.63 8.03
CA LEU A 209 6.79 3.12 9.32
C LEU A 209 6.88 4.21 10.42
N GLY A 210 5.72 4.72 10.86
CA GLY A 210 5.59 5.80 11.85
C GLY A 210 5.74 5.38 13.34
N PRO A 211 5.85 6.35 14.25
CA PRO A 211 6.07 6.18 15.71
C PRO A 211 4.76 6.14 16.53
N PRO A 212 4.85 5.96 17.86
CA PRO A 212 5.75 5.09 18.60
C PRO A 212 4.99 3.80 18.93
N VAL A 213 5.51 2.65 18.54
CA VAL A 213 4.77 1.41 18.76
C VAL A 213 5.75 0.26 18.71
N ASP A 214 5.54 -0.72 19.59
CA ASP A 214 6.19 -2.03 19.62
C ASP A 214 5.81 -2.87 18.38
N LYS A 215 5.91 -2.25 17.20
CA LYS A 215 5.57 -2.79 15.89
C LYS A 215 6.56 -3.88 15.54
N LEU A 216 6.01 -5.04 15.20
CA LEU A 216 6.69 -6.03 14.39
C LEU A 216 6.30 -5.79 12.93
N ALA A 217 7.23 -5.27 12.14
CA ALA A 217 7.14 -5.34 10.69
C ALA A 217 7.92 -6.57 10.23
N ARG A 218 7.25 -7.52 9.56
CA ARG A 218 7.88 -8.71 8.99
C ARG A 218 7.85 -8.63 7.48
N ILE A 219 9.01 -8.72 6.85
CA ILE A 219 9.19 -8.67 5.40
C ILE A 219 9.81 -10.00 4.96
N ILE A 220 9.04 -10.74 4.17
CA ILE A 220 9.38 -12.02 3.60
C ILE A 220 9.61 -11.78 2.11
N GLY A 221 10.77 -11.23 1.79
CA GLY A 221 11.21 -10.86 0.46
C GLY A 221 12.58 -10.18 0.52
N ASN A 222 13.03 -9.71 -0.64
CA ASN A 222 14.21 -8.89 -0.80
C ASN A 222 13.87 -7.43 -0.57
N VAL A 223 14.82 -6.69 0.00
CA VAL A 223 14.72 -5.23 0.10
C VAL A 223 15.85 -4.62 -0.72
N GLN A 224 15.49 -3.80 -1.70
CA GLN A 224 16.39 -3.12 -2.63
C GLN A 224 16.28 -1.60 -2.45
N GLY A 225 17.41 -0.96 -2.16
CA GLY A 225 17.57 0.51 -2.23
C GLY A 225 18.07 0.95 -3.60
N TYR A 226 17.82 2.21 -3.97
CA TYR A 226 18.41 2.85 -5.15
C TYR A 226 19.42 3.90 -4.68
N ASP A 227 20.59 3.94 -5.32
CA ASP A 227 21.64 4.93 -5.12
C ASP A 227 21.92 5.57 -6.48
N ASP A 228 21.46 6.81 -6.69
CA ASP A 228 21.70 7.59 -7.91
C ASP A 228 22.98 8.43 -7.86
N GLY A 229 23.78 8.35 -6.79
CA GLY A 229 25.02 9.12 -6.66
C GLY A 229 24.81 10.63 -6.55
N ASP A 230 23.57 11.10 -6.36
CA ASP A 230 23.25 12.50 -6.09
C ASP A 230 23.27 12.72 -4.56
N PRO A 231 23.99 13.72 -4.01
CA PRO A 231 24.05 13.98 -2.58
C PRO A 231 22.75 14.62 -2.09
N ILE A 232 21.61 13.97 -2.30
CA ILE A 232 20.33 14.37 -1.73
C ILE A 232 20.36 13.96 -0.25
N THR A 233 20.46 14.98 0.59
CA THR A 233 20.55 14.93 2.04
C THR A 233 19.40 14.16 2.68
N GLY A 234 19.60 12.86 2.88
CA GLY A 234 18.66 11.99 3.59
C GLY A 234 18.98 10.53 3.29
N VAL A 235 19.56 9.85 4.27
CA VAL A 235 20.02 8.47 4.11
C VAL A 235 18.84 7.52 3.91
N HIS A 236 18.61 7.07 2.67
CA HIS A 236 17.48 6.20 2.25
C HIS A 236 17.92 4.75 1.93
N ALA A 237 19.10 4.34 2.40
CA ALA A 237 19.88 3.19 1.91
C ALA A 237 19.26 1.78 2.10
N ALA A 238 18.02 1.64 2.59
CA ALA A 238 17.37 0.33 2.75
C ALA A 238 15.92 0.31 2.24
N GLY A 239 15.46 1.33 1.51
CA GLY A 239 14.10 1.38 0.95
C GLY A 239 12.92 1.37 1.94
N ILE A 240 13.23 1.36 3.24
CA ILE A 240 12.30 1.43 4.36
C ILE A 240 12.74 2.58 5.25
N LEU A 241 11.82 3.51 5.50
CA LEU A 241 12.02 4.58 6.48
C LEU A 241 11.30 4.22 7.78
N THR A 242 12.06 4.05 8.87
CA THR A 242 11.54 3.67 10.19
C THR A 242 11.78 4.75 11.23
N GLN A 243 10.79 5.03 12.07
CA GLN A 243 10.98 5.80 13.29
C GLN A 243 11.55 4.95 14.45
N PRO A 244 12.13 5.58 15.49
CA PRO A 244 12.64 4.88 16.68
C PRO A 244 11.60 3.95 17.33
N GLY A 245 12.05 2.78 17.80
CA GLY A 245 11.21 1.78 18.46
C GLY A 245 10.59 0.73 17.53
N VAL A 246 10.68 0.88 16.21
CA VAL A 246 10.22 -0.12 15.24
C VAL A 246 11.24 -1.24 15.07
N THR A 247 10.79 -2.50 15.18
CA THR A 247 11.60 -3.68 14.82
C THR A 247 11.17 -4.19 13.44
N VAL A 248 12.13 -4.27 12.53
CA VAL A 248 11.92 -4.82 11.18
C VAL A 248 12.65 -6.15 11.08
N LEU A 249 11.91 -7.22 10.81
CA LEU A 249 12.45 -8.52 10.46
C LEU A 249 12.44 -8.67 8.94
N VAL A 250 13.62 -8.85 8.33
CA VAL A 250 13.75 -9.07 6.88
C VAL A 250 14.34 -10.45 6.59
N SER A 251 13.84 -11.12 5.56
CA SER A 251 14.42 -12.39 5.07
C SER A 251 15.58 -12.19 4.08
N GLY A 252 15.72 -11.02 3.47
CA GLY A 252 16.81 -10.69 2.54
C GLY A 252 17.01 -9.18 2.43
N LEU A 253 18.27 -8.72 2.40
CA LEU A 253 18.62 -7.31 2.31
C LEU A 253 19.73 -7.13 1.27
N LEU A 254 19.44 -6.38 0.21
CA LEU A 254 20.40 -5.97 -0.82
C LEU A 254 20.56 -4.45 -0.78
N ILE A 255 21.72 -3.97 -0.31
CA ILE A 255 22.09 -2.55 -0.33
C ILE A 255 23.13 -2.36 -1.43
N PRO A 256 22.78 -1.75 -2.58
CA PRO A 256 23.78 -1.40 -3.58
C PRO A 256 24.56 -0.16 -3.10
N GLY A 257 25.90 -0.24 -3.11
CA GLY A 257 26.79 0.90 -3.40
C GLY A 257 26.89 2.09 -2.43
N ALA A 258 26.13 2.17 -1.34
CA ALA A 258 26.05 3.39 -0.53
C ALA A 258 27.41 3.91 -0.01
N GLN A 259 27.89 5.03 -0.56
CA GLN A 259 28.85 5.90 0.13
C GLN A 259 28.12 6.74 1.18
N GLY A 260 27.81 6.12 2.33
CA GLY A 260 27.19 6.82 3.45
C GLY A 260 26.57 5.85 4.45
N SER A 261 26.93 6.01 5.73
CA SER A 261 26.41 5.19 6.83
C SER A 261 24.87 5.20 6.84
N PRO A 262 24.21 4.03 7.01
CA PRO A 262 22.76 3.97 7.15
C PRO A 262 22.34 4.71 8.43
N ALA A 263 21.57 5.79 8.31
CA ALA A 263 20.95 6.46 9.44
C ALA A 263 19.67 5.69 9.82
N VAL A 264 19.84 4.65 10.64
CA VAL A 264 18.72 3.83 11.12
C VAL A 264 18.33 4.31 12.52
N GLY A 265 17.10 4.81 12.68
CA GLY A 265 16.49 5.04 13.99
C GLY A 265 15.85 3.77 14.60
N GLY A 266 15.56 2.75 13.77
CA GLY A 266 15.00 1.45 14.16
C GLY A 266 16.02 0.31 14.18
N ARG A 267 15.60 -0.90 14.58
CA ARG A 267 16.45 -2.11 14.57
C ARG A 267 16.02 -3.03 13.43
N VAL A 268 16.90 -3.22 12.43
CA VAL A 268 16.71 -4.25 11.40
C VAL A 268 17.37 -5.54 11.88
N LEU A 269 16.61 -6.62 11.92
CA LEU A 269 17.09 -7.95 12.27
C LEU A 269 16.82 -8.91 11.11
N LEU A 270 17.75 -9.83 10.89
CA LEU A 270 17.50 -10.97 10.00
C LEU A 270 16.58 -11.95 10.72
N ASP A 271 15.50 -12.39 10.07
CA ASP A 271 14.58 -13.39 10.65
C ASP A 271 15.25 -14.78 10.63
N PRO A 272 15.56 -15.39 11.79
CA PRO A 272 16.19 -16.71 11.83
C PRO A 272 15.27 -17.86 11.40
N ALA A 273 13.96 -17.62 11.27
CA ALA A 273 12.98 -18.64 10.85
C ALA A 273 12.99 -18.93 9.34
N TYR A 274 13.63 -18.08 8.53
CA TYR A 274 13.68 -18.22 7.07
C TYR A 274 15.13 -18.35 6.57
N PRO A 275 15.56 -19.53 6.09
CA PRO A 275 16.87 -19.68 5.48
C PRO A 275 16.92 -18.85 4.18
N MET A 276 17.82 -17.86 4.13
CA MET A 276 18.03 -17.04 2.95
C MET A 276 18.40 -17.90 1.74
N LYS A 277 17.85 -17.61 0.55
CA LYS A 277 18.35 -18.23 -0.71
C LYS A 277 19.74 -17.72 -1.11
N GLN A 278 20.20 -16.59 -0.56
CA GLN A 278 21.55 -16.06 -0.76
C GLN A 278 22.06 -15.35 0.51
N HIS A 279 23.18 -15.85 1.05
CA HIS A 279 23.94 -15.17 2.10
C HIS A 279 24.86 -14.12 1.47
N SER A 280 24.35 -12.95 1.13
CA SER A 280 25.23 -11.87 0.70
C SER A 280 24.68 -10.51 1.08
N VAL A 281 25.11 -10.02 2.25
CA VAL A 281 25.12 -8.58 2.50
C VAL A 281 26.38 -8.06 1.84
N TRP A 282 26.22 -7.30 0.76
CA TRP A 282 27.32 -6.69 0.04
C TRP A 282 27.55 -5.29 0.61
N TYR A 283 28.78 -5.00 1.03
CA TYR A 283 29.22 -3.65 1.35
C TYR A 283 30.35 -3.27 0.39
N MET A 284 30.29 -2.05 -0.13
CA MET A 284 31.39 -1.44 -0.88
C MET A 284 32.32 -0.75 0.11
N ALA A 285 33.59 -1.16 0.17
CA ALA A 285 34.55 -0.53 1.07
C ALA A 285 34.75 0.96 0.67
N PRO A 286 34.62 1.92 1.59
CA PRO A 286 34.56 3.36 1.28
C PRO A 286 35.79 3.91 0.54
N ASP A 287 36.91 3.19 0.63
CA ASP A 287 38.25 3.58 0.26
C ASP A 287 38.82 2.83 -0.96
N THR A 288 38.15 1.77 -1.43
CA THR A 288 38.68 0.93 -2.52
C THR A 288 37.72 0.63 -3.66
N GLY A 289 36.41 0.90 -3.50
CA GLY A 289 35.40 0.56 -4.52
C GLY A 289 35.26 -0.95 -4.76
N ALA A 290 35.86 -1.79 -3.91
CA ALA A 290 35.79 -3.23 -4.00
C ALA A 290 34.50 -3.76 -3.35
N LEU A 291 33.80 -4.66 -4.04
CA LEU A 291 32.72 -5.48 -3.49
C LEU A 291 33.32 -6.45 -2.47
N THR A 292 32.94 -6.32 -1.21
CA THR A 292 33.28 -7.31 -0.17
C THR A 292 32.01 -7.92 0.40
N SER A 293 31.98 -9.24 0.52
CA SER A 293 30.89 -9.97 1.15
C SER A 293 31.26 -10.29 2.60
N GLU A 294 30.53 -9.76 3.58
CA GLU A 294 30.66 -10.20 4.97
C GLU A 294 29.55 -11.21 5.27
N VAL A 295 29.93 -12.48 5.48
CA VAL A 295 29.02 -13.48 6.03
C VAL A 295 28.91 -13.18 7.52
N LEU A 296 27.78 -12.59 7.96
CA LEU A 296 27.44 -12.46 9.38
C LEU A 296 27.32 -13.86 10.02
N ARG A 297 28.47 -14.41 10.45
CA ARG A 297 28.51 -15.63 11.24
C ARG A 297 28.12 -15.26 12.66
N ARG A 298 27.05 -15.90 13.13
CA ARG A 298 26.57 -15.90 14.52
C ARG A 298 27.76 -15.89 15.50
N LYS A 299 28.01 -14.77 16.20
CA LYS A 299 28.83 -14.82 17.41
C LYS A 299 28.03 -15.58 18.46
N GLY A 300 28.26 -16.89 18.55
CA GLY A 300 27.90 -17.64 19.75
C GLY A 300 28.60 -17.05 20.98
N PRO A 301 28.13 -17.32 22.20
CA PRO A 301 28.79 -16.84 23.40
C PRO A 301 30.25 -17.31 23.41
N GLN A 302 31.19 -16.37 23.44
CA GLN A 302 32.59 -16.71 23.66
C GLN A 302 32.72 -17.22 25.09
N ILE A 303 32.80 -18.53 25.26
CA ILE A 303 33.33 -19.12 26.48
C ILE A 303 34.83 -18.80 26.47
N SER A 304 35.23 -17.85 27.31
CA SER A 304 36.63 -17.54 27.55
C SER A 304 37.27 -18.69 28.32
N GLY A 305 37.85 -19.65 27.59
CA GLY A 305 38.80 -20.62 28.13
C GLY A 305 40.16 -19.96 28.29
N GLY A 306 40.45 -19.46 29.49
CA GLY A 306 41.81 -19.16 29.91
C GLY A 306 42.61 -20.46 30.01
N ARG A 307 43.89 -20.37 29.63
CA ARG A 307 44.88 -21.45 29.63
C ARG A 307 45.01 -22.18 30.96
#